data_AF-A0A7C7PGM3-F1
#
_entry.id   AF-A0A7C7PGM3-F1
#
_cell.length_a   1.000
_cell.length_b   1.000
_cell.length_c   1.000
_cell.angle_alpha   90.00
_cell.angle_beta   90.00
_cell.angle_gamma   90.00
#
_symmetry.space_group_name_H-M   'P 1'
#
loop_
_entity.id
_entity.type
_entity.pdbx_description
1 polymer ?
#
loop_
_entity_poly.entity_id
_entity_poly.type
_entity_poly.pdbx_seq_one_letter_code
_entity_poly.pdbx_strand_id
1 'polypeptide(L)'
;MRKNLDSQKSHVVLEKFLWDDDPSDKDANFKRDVVLYTQEDPMPTVSRLSRNLDIPEGAVIRYVLCKWAASGSDALLETGPNMV
;
A
#
# COMPACT_ATOMS: atom_id res chain seq x y z
N MET A 1 -20.68 11.61 30.40
CA MET A 1 -20.50 10.41 29.56
C MET A 1 -19.70 10.77 28.33
N ARG A 2 -18.42 10.38 28.24
CA ARG A 2 -17.66 10.46 26.99
C ARG A 2 -18.25 9.43 26.05
N LYS A 3 -18.81 9.86 24.92
CA LYS A 3 -19.21 8.93 23.85
C LYS A 3 -17.93 8.25 23.37
N ASN A 4 -17.88 6.92 23.43
CA ASN A 4 -16.88 6.11 22.74
C ASN A 4 -16.96 6.47 21.25
N LEU A 5 -16.09 7.38 20.82
CA LEU A 5 -15.74 7.58 19.41
C LEU A 5 -14.66 6.57 19.04
N ASP A 6 -14.88 5.30 19.36
CA ASP A 6 -14.26 4.23 18.60
C ASP A 6 -15.00 4.18 17.26
N SER A 7 -14.80 5.23 16.47
CA SER A 7 -15.01 5.19 15.03
C SER A 7 -14.33 3.93 14.57
N GLN A 8 -15.13 2.98 14.08
CA GLN A 8 -14.70 1.67 13.60
C GLN A 8 -13.45 1.87 12.74
N LYS A 9 -12.27 1.67 13.33
CA LYS A 9 -11.01 1.94 12.65
C LYS A 9 -10.94 0.91 11.54
N SER A 10 -10.90 1.36 10.29
CA SER A 10 -10.68 0.46 9.17
C SER A 10 -9.34 -0.23 9.37
N HIS A 11 -9.38 -1.54 9.58
CA HIS A 11 -8.19 -2.38 9.63
C HIS A 11 -7.87 -2.84 8.21
N VAL A 12 -6.61 -2.72 7.81
CA VAL A 12 -6.10 -3.19 6.51
C VAL A 12 -5.09 -4.29 6.78
N VAL A 13 -5.14 -5.34 5.98
CA VAL A 13 -4.18 -6.45 6.01
C VAL A 13 -3.21 -6.25 4.85
N LEU A 14 -1.91 -6.37 5.10
CA LEU A 14 -0.89 -6.37 4.05
C LEU A 14 -0.81 -7.78 3.44
N GLU A 15 -1.84 -8.14 2.68
CA GLU A 15 -1.97 -9.46 2.09
C GLU A 15 -1.23 -9.60 0.76
N LYS A 16 -0.88 -10.86 0.43
CA LYS A 16 -0.40 -11.18 -0.91
C LYS A 16 -1.55 -11.04 -1.90
N PHE A 17 -1.29 -10.44 -3.05
CA PHE A 17 -2.25 -10.42 -4.14
C PHE A 17 -1.96 -11.60 -5.07
N LEU A 18 -2.95 -12.51 -5.18
CA LEU A 18 -2.92 -13.63 -6.11
C LEU A 18 -3.87 -13.32 -7.27
N TRP A 19 -3.34 -13.35 -8.48
CA TRP A 19 -4.09 -13.03 -9.68
C TRP A 19 -3.55 -13.85 -10.84
N ASP A 20 -4.45 -14.46 -11.61
CA ASP A 20 -4.11 -15.17 -12.83
C ASP A 20 -3.88 -14.17 -13.96
N ASP A 21 -2.72 -14.25 -14.60
CA ASP A 21 -2.33 -13.28 -15.63
C ASP A 21 -3.32 -13.28 -16.81
N ASP A 22 -3.99 -12.14 -17.02
CA ASP A 22 -4.91 -11.91 -18.12
C ASP A 22 -4.42 -10.72 -18.97
N PRO A 23 -3.80 -10.97 -20.14
CA PRO A 23 -3.34 -9.90 -21.03
C PRO A 23 -4.46 -9.02 -21.61
N SER A 24 -5.73 -9.45 -21.53
CA SER A 24 -6.87 -8.64 -21.98
C SER A 24 -7.37 -7.65 -20.93
N ASP A 25 -6.91 -7.78 -19.69
CA ASP A 25 -7.22 -6.84 -18.62
C ASP A 25 -6.52 -5.49 -18.87
N LYS A 26 -7.30 -4.41 -18.94
CA LYS A 26 -6.78 -3.05 -19.14
C LYS A 26 -5.76 -2.62 -18.08
N ASP A 27 -5.83 -3.21 -16.88
CA ASP A 27 -4.97 -2.91 -15.74
C ASP A 27 -3.89 -4.00 -15.53
N ALA A 28 -3.69 -4.91 -16.48
CA ALA A 28 -2.80 -6.07 -16.36
C ALA A 28 -1.39 -5.68 -15.90
N ASN A 29 -0.81 -4.62 -16.46
CA ASN A 29 0.55 -4.18 -16.08
C ASN A 29 0.63 -3.79 -14.59
N PHE A 30 -0.36 -3.05 -14.09
CA PHE A 30 -0.41 -2.68 -12.67
C PHE A 30 -0.65 -3.90 -11.79
N LYS A 31 -1.55 -4.81 -12.17
CA LYS A 31 -1.82 -6.04 -11.41
C LYS A 31 -0.59 -6.96 -11.36
N ARG A 32 0.17 -7.10 -12.44
CA ARG A 32 1.45 -7.82 -12.45
C ARG A 32 2.43 -7.22 -11.44
N ASP A 33 2.56 -5.90 -11.40
CA ASP A 33 3.41 -5.23 -10.42
C ASP A 33 2.92 -5.48 -8.99
N VAL A 34 1.61 -5.40 -8.73
CA VAL A 34 1.04 -5.70 -7.41
C VAL A 34 1.31 -7.16 -7.01
N VAL A 35 1.13 -8.14 -7.92
CA VAL A 35 1.48 -9.55 -7.66
C VAL A 35 2.96 -9.69 -7.30
N LEU A 36 3.85 -9.03 -8.06
CA LEU A 36 5.30 -9.07 -7.86
C LEU A 36 5.70 -8.49 -6.50
N TYR A 37 5.24 -7.27 -6.18
CA TYR A 37 5.66 -6.55 -4.98
C TYR A 37 4.98 -7.02 -3.69
N THR A 38 3.86 -7.74 -3.78
CA THR A 38 3.21 -8.35 -2.62
C THR A 38 3.77 -9.74 -2.26
N GLN A 39 4.80 -10.23 -2.94
CA GLN A 39 5.46 -11.47 -2.55
C GLN A 39 6.29 -11.34 -1.27
N GLU A 40 6.84 -10.15 -1.04
CA GLU A 40 7.70 -9.83 0.10
C GLU A 40 6.87 -9.27 1.27
N ASP A 41 7.19 -9.72 2.49
CA ASP A 41 6.59 -9.15 3.70
C ASP A 41 7.36 -7.89 4.12
N PRO A 42 6.72 -6.70 4.15
CA PRO A 42 7.38 -5.47 4.57
C PRO A 42 7.54 -5.34 6.09
N MET A 43 6.78 -6.12 6.88
CA MET A 43 6.72 -5.93 8.33
C MET A 43 8.05 -6.11 9.06
N PRO A 44 8.96 -7.05 8.70
CA PRO A 44 10.27 -7.15 9.34
C PRO A 44 11.07 -5.84 9.33
N THR A 45 11.00 -5.08 8.23
CA THR A 45 11.66 -3.77 8.11
C THR A 45 10.95 -2.71 8.96
N VAL A 46 9.62 -2.67 8.89
CA VAL A 46 8.79 -1.75 9.68
C VAL A 46 8.99 -1.96 11.19
N SER A 47 8.93 -3.21 11.66
CA SER A 47 9.10 -3.55 13.07
C SER A 47 10.52 -3.28 13.58
N ARG A 48 11.55 -3.38 12.73
CA ARG A 48 12.92 -2.95 13.09
C ARG A 48 13.00 -1.44 13.26
N LEU A 49 12.46 -0.67 12.33
CA LEU A 49 12.42 0.79 12.43
C LEU A 49 11.62 1.26 13.64
N SER A 50 10.45 0.68 13.85
CA SER A 50 9.58 0.96 14.98
C SER A 50 10.31 0.79 16.31
N ARG A 51 10.96 -0.37 16.52
CA ARG A 51 11.70 -0.66 17.76
C ARG A 51 12.93 0.22 17.95
N ASN A 52 13.68 0.49 16.89
CA ASN A 52 14.93 1.25 16.99
C ASN A 52 14.69 2.75 17.23
N LEU A 53 13.55 3.27 16.78
CA LEU A 53 13.22 4.70 16.85
C LEU A 53 12.14 5.02 17.89
N ASP A 54 11.58 4.01 18.55
CA ASP A 54 10.43 4.14 19.46
C ASP A 54 9.23 4.85 18.81
N ILE A 55 8.88 4.41 17.59
CA ILE A 55 7.77 4.95 16.79
C ILE A 55 6.74 3.82 16.55
N PRO A 56 5.43 4.04 16.73
CA PRO A 56 4.42 3.02 16.43
C PRO A 56 4.48 2.56 14.97
N GLU A 57 4.37 1.26 14.70
CA GLU A 57 4.42 0.70 13.35
C GLU A 57 3.42 1.38 12.39
N GLY A 58 2.19 1.62 12.86
CA GLY A 58 1.18 2.32 12.07
C GLY A 58 1.56 3.76 11.69
N ALA A 59 2.39 4.44 12.49
CA ALA A 59 2.91 5.77 12.15
C ALA A 59 4.02 5.68 11.09
N VAL A 60 4.90 4.68 11.16
CA VAL A 60 5.91 4.39 10.12
C VAL A 60 5.22 4.06 8.80
N ILE A 61 4.22 3.17 8.81
CA ILE A 61 3.45 2.80 7.63
C ILE A 61 2.73 4.02 7.03
N ARG A 62 2.06 4.83 7.87
CA ARG A 62 1.40 6.06 7.43
C ARG A 62 2.39 7.02 6.78
N TYR A 63 3.56 7.22 7.38
CA TYR A 63 4.60 8.06 6.81
C TYR A 63 5.04 7.54 5.45
N VAL A 64 5.25 6.23 5.30
CA VAL A 64 5.65 5.63 4.02
C VAL A 64 4.59 5.86 2.94
N LEU A 65 3.33 5.60 3.26
CA LEU A 65 2.22 5.80 2.32
C LEU A 65 2.06 7.28 1.93
N CYS A 66 2.08 8.19 2.91
CA CYS A 66 1.92 9.62 2.64
C CYS A 66 3.11 10.23 1.88
N LYS A 67 4.33 9.69 2.05
CA LYS A 67 5.53 10.26 1.42
C LYS A 67 5.82 9.69 0.04
N TRP A 68 5.54 8.41 -0.21
CA TRP A 68 5.92 7.75 -1.46
C TRP A 68 4.72 7.22 -2.26
N ALA A 69 3.67 6.72 -1.61
CA ALA A 69 2.49 6.26 -2.35
C ALA A 69 1.69 7.45 -2.92
N ALA A 70 1.55 8.54 -2.16
CA ALA A 70 0.88 9.76 -2.64
C ALA A 70 1.60 10.41 -3.83
N SER A 71 2.93 10.37 -3.86
CA SER A 71 3.74 10.90 -4.98
C SER A 71 3.75 9.99 -6.21
N GLY A 72 3.51 8.68 -6.03
CA GLY A 72 3.37 7.72 -7.13
C GLY A 72 2.03 7.83 -7.86
N SER A 73 0.95 8.23 -7.16
CA SER A 73 -0.36 8.48 -7.77
C SER A 73 -0.33 9.64 -8.78
N ASP A 74 0.45 10.70 -8.54
CA ASP A 74 0.58 11.79 -9.53
C ASP A 74 1.25 11.27 -10.81
N ALA A 75 2.28 10.43 -10.72
CA ALA A 75 2.92 9.82 -11.88
C ALA A 75 2.01 8.81 -12.62
N LEU A 76 1.18 8.05 -11.89
CA LEU A 76 0.17 7.14 -12.45
C LEU A 76 -1.02 7.88 -13.08
N LEU A 77 -1.36 9.07 -12.59
CA LEU A 77 -2.44 9.93 -13.14
C LEU A 77 -1.96 10.82 -14.30
N GLU A 78 -0.70 11.26 -14.29
CA GLU A 78 -0.08 12.00 -15.41
C GLU A 78 0.20 11.10 -16.60
N THR A 79 0.43 9.81 -16.37
CA THR A 79 0.41 8.79 -17.43
C THR A 79 -1.05 8.45 -17.73
N GLY A 80 -1.79 9.40 -18.30
CA GLY A 80 -3.14 9.15 -18.80
C GLY A 80 -3.19 7.88 -19.68
N PRO A 81 -4.37 7.25 -19.86
CA PRO A 81 -4.47 6.06 -20.69
C PRO A 81 -3.80 6.37 -22.03
N ASN A 82 -2.78 5.59 -22.39
CA ASN A 82 -2.13 5.72 -23.69
C ASN A 82 -3.23 5.58 -24.75
N MET A 83 -3.65 6.72 -25.30
CA MET A 83 -4.47 6.79 -26.49
C MET A 83 -3.61 6.26 -27.63
N VAL A 84 -3.79 4.99 -27.96
CA VAL A 84 -3.57 4.49 -29.32
C VAL A 84 -4.82 4.71 -30.15
#